data_AF-X1BDN8-F1
#
_entry.id   AF-X1BDN8-F1
#
_cell.length_a   1.000
_cell.length_b   1.000
_cell.length_c   1.000
_cell.angle_alpha   90.00
_cell.angle_beta   90.00
_cell.angle_gamma   90.00
#
_symmetry.space_group_name_H-M   'P 1'
#
loop_
_entity.id
_entity.type
_entity.pdbx_description
1 polymer ?
#
loop_
_entity_poly.entity_id
_entity_poly.type
_entity_poly.pdbx_seq_one_letter_code
_entity_poly.pdbx_strand_id
1 'polypeptide(L)'
;VAANPELIFADQLNHYIVAYSQMIAFVATLSFELWFVFIARNDNQTSLIRSKPFKNKYLIGAILLSWFLLVGAVFVPSTQAIFTGFKLHYYSIPVTDWAAIMIFTLGFCIFAEIMRYVFRSTVFKQMLGKFGMGQLA
;
A
#
# COMPACT_ATOMS: atom_id res chain seq x y z
N VAL A 1 -3.86 22.05 -41.14
CA VAL A 1 -4.73 20.94 -40.73
C VAL A 1 -5.32 21.31 -39.38
N ALA A 2 -6.59 21.70 -39.32
CA ALA A 2 -7.24 21.96 -38.03
C ALA A 2 -7.33 20.61 -37.29
N ALA A 3 -6.75 20.53 -36.10
CA ALA A 3 -6.84 19.33 -35.28
C ALA A 3 -8.31 19.04 -34.99
N ASN A 4 -8.75 17.79 -35.22
CA ASN A 4 -10.11 17.38 -34.93
C ASN A 4 -10.37 17.55 -33.42
N PRO A 5 -11.36 18.36 -33.01
CA PRO A 5 -11.63 18.64 -31.60
C PRO A 5 -11.92 17.38 -30.78
N GLU A 6 -12.48 16.33 -31.40
CA GLU A 6 -12.71 15.04 -30.74
C GLU A 6 -11.40 14.34 -30.36
N LEU A 7 -10.37 14.48 -31.20
CA LEU A 7 -9.07 13.84 -31.01
C LEU A 7 -8.27 14.54 -29.90
N ILE A 8 -8.41 15.86 -29.79
CA ILE A 8 -7.84 16.65 -28.68
C ILE A 8 -8.50 16.25 -27.36
N PHE A 9 -9.83 16.10 -27.32
CA PHE A 9 -10.54 15.71 -26.12
C PHE A 9 -10.13 14.31 -25.63
N ALA A 10 -10.03 13.34 -26.55
CA ALA A 10 -9.60 11.99 -26.22
C ALA A 10 -8.18 11.95 -25.64
N ASP A 11 -7.25 12.73 -26.19
CA ASP A 11 -5.88 12.82 -25.70
C ASP A 11 -5.80 13.42 -24.28
N GLN A 12 -6.54 14.51 -24.03
CA GLN A 12 -6.62 15.13 -22.70
C GLN A 12 -7.22 14.17 -21.66
N LEU A 13 -8.27 13.44 -22.03
CA LEU A 13 -8.90 12.45 -21.16
C LEU A 13 -7.94 11.30 -20.81
N ASN A 14 -7.22 10.77 -21.79
CA ASN A 14 -6.24 9.71 -21.57
C ASN A 14 -5.12 10.18 -20.63
N HIS A 15 -4.61 11.40 -20.83
CA HIS A 15 -3.62 11.99 -19.94
C HIS A 15 -4.13 12.11 -18.50
N TYR A 16 -5.38 12.53 -18.32
CA TYR A 16 -6.02 12.63 -17.01
C TYR A 16 -6.13 11.25 -16.33
N ILE A 17 -6.61 10.23 -17.04
CA ILE A 17 -6.77 8.86 -16.52
C ILE A 17 -5.43 8.28 -16.09
N VAL A 18 -4.38 8.46 -16.90
CA VAL A 18 -3.04 7.95 -16.59
C VAL A 18 -2.47 8.61 -15.34
N ALA A 19 -2.53 9.93 -15.25
CA ALA A 19 -2.03 10.67 -14.09
C ALA A 19 -2.77 10.29 -12.80
N TYR A 20 -4.10 10.19 -12.88
CA TYR A 20 -4.92 9.75 -11.75
C TYR A 20 -4.56 8.33 -11.30
N SER A 21 -4.40 7.40 -12.25
CA SER A 21 -4.04 6.01 -11.97
C SER A 21 -2.66 5.89 -11.32
N GLN A 22 -1.68 6.67 -11.79
CA GLN A 22 -0.35 6.72 -11.19
C GLN A 22 -0.39 7.24 -9.75
N MET A 23 -1.18 8.29 -9.49
CA MET A 23 -1.37 8.81 -8.14
C MET A 23 -2.03 7.78 -7.22
N ILE A 24 -3.08 7.08 -7.68
CA ILE A 24 -3.73 6.01 -6.92
C ILE A 24 -2.75 4.86 -6.63
N ALA A 25 -1.95 4.45 -7.62
CA ALA A 25 -0.94 3.41 -7.45
C ALA A 25 0.13 3.81 -6.41
N PHE A 26 0.58 5.07 -6.44
CA PHE A 26 1.52 5.61 -5.46
C PHE A 26 0.95 5.60 -4.05
N VAL A 27 -0.29 6.11 -3.88
CA VAL A 27 -0.96 6.13 -2.58
C VAL A 27 -1.19 4.72 -2.06
N ALA A 28 -1.64 3.79 -2.91
CA ALA A 28 -1.87 2.41 -2.54
C ALA A 28 -0.58 1.70 -2.12
N THR A 29 0.51 1.89 -2.87
CA THR A 29 1.81 1.28 -2.57
C THR A 29 2.36 1.80 -1.24
N LEU A 30 2.40 3.12 -1.04
CA LEU A 30 2.90 3.68 0.23
C LEU A 30 1.99 3.33 1.41
N SER A 31 0.68 3.34 1.23
CA SER A 31 -0.27 2.90 2.27
C SER A 31 0.04 1.46 2.68
N PHE A 32 0.24 0.57 1.71
CA PHE A 32 0.61 -0.82 1.97
C PHE A 32 1.93 -0.94 2.74
N GLU A 33 2.98 -0.24 2.31
CA GLU A 33 4.29 -0.28 2.96
C GLU A 33 4.22 0.20 4.42
N LEU A 34 3.45 1.27 4.70
CA LEU A 34 3.28 1.79 6.06
C LEU A 34 2.63 0.79 7.00
N TRP A 35 1.67 0.00 6.51
CA TRP A 35 1.10 -1.11 7.26
C TRP A 35 2.06 -2.30 7.36
N PHE A 36 2.75 -2.63 6.26
CA PHE A 36 3.65 -3.76 6.17
C PHE A 36 4.86 -3.64 7.11
N VAL A 37 5.35 -2.42 7.39
CA VAL A 37 6.44 -2.19 8.35
C VAL A 37 6.15 -2.80 9.73
N PHE A 38 4.88 -2.82 10.18
CA PHE A 38 4.52 -3.48 11.43
C PHE A 38 4.74 -5.00 11.39
N ILE A 39 4.43 -5.62 10.25
CA ILE A 39 4.60 -7.05 10.00
C ILE A 39 6.09 -7.37 9.83
N ALA A 40 6.81 -6.60 9.00
CA ALA A 40 8.23 -6.80 8.69
C ALA A 40 9.14 -6.69 9.91
N ARG A 41 8.79 -5.85 10.89
CA ARG A 41 9.56 -5.71 12.14
C ARG A 41 9.61 -6.98 12.98
N ASN A 42 8.54 -7.79 12.94
CA ASN A 42 8.45 -8.97 13.79
C ASN A 42 9.05 -10.16 13.07
N ASP A 43 9.96 -10.83 13.78
CA ASP A 43 10.46 -12.11 13.35
C ASP A 43 9.31 -13.12 13.28
N ASN A 44 9.40 -14.10 12.40
CA ASN A 44 8.29 -14.98 12.01
C ASN A 44 7.73 -15.80 13.19
N GLN A 45 8.45 -15.83 14.31
CA GLN A 45 8.09 -16.50 15.56
C GLN A 45 7.28 -15.65 16.55
N THR A 46 7.24 -14.32 16.38
CA THR A 46 6.49 -13.40 17.23
C THR A 46 5.26 -12.86 16.52
N SER A 47 4.08 -12.90 17.15
CA SER A 47 2.87 -12.32 16.56
C SER A 47 2.88 -10.81 16.75
N LEU A 48 2.23 -10.09 15.85
CA LEU A 48 2.04 -8.64 15.94
C LEU A 48 1.48 -8.20 17.30
N ILE A 49 0.53 -8.95 17.86
CA ILE A 49 -0.10 -8.59 19.14
C ILE A 49 0.89 -8.76 20.31
N ARG A 50 1.81 -9.75 20.21
CA ARG A 50 2.75 -10.07 21.29
C ARG A 50 4.00 -9.17 21.27
N SER A 51 4.35 -8.61 20.12
CA SER A 51 5.52 -7.74 19.96
C SER A 51 5.31 -6.29 20.43
N LYS A 52 4.09 -5.93 20.84
CA LYS A 52 3.71 -4.57 21.29
C LYS A 52 4.18 -3.50 20.28
N PRO A 53 3.65 -3.48 19.05
CA PRO A 53 4.10 -2.62 17.96
C PRO A 53 4.07 -1.14 18.37
N PHE A 54 3.07 -0.75 19.15
CA PHE A 54 2.87 0.62 19.64
C PHE A 54 3.79 1.05 20.79
N LYS A 55 4.67 0.17 21.31
CA LYS A 55 5.63 0.56 22.36
C LYS A 55 6.81 1.35 21.78
N ASN A 56 7.11 1.18 20.49
CA ASN A 56 8.22 1.89 19.85
C ASN A 56 7.72 3.26 19.34
N LYS A 57 7.96 4.29 20.15
CA LYS A 57 7.59 5.69 19.84
C LYS A 57 8.26 6.21 18.56
N TYR A 58 9.49 5.80 18.28
CA TYR A 58 10.21 6.20 17.06
C TYR A 58 9.58 5.59 15.81
N LEU A 59 9.17 4.32 15.88
CA LEU A 59 8.50 3.65 14.77
C LEU A 59 7.14 4.32 14.45
N ILE A 60 6.34 4.59 15.49
CA ILE A 60 5.07 5.30 15.32
C ILE A 60 5.30 6.70 14.75
N GLY A 61 6.29 7.43 15.28
CA GLY A 61 6.66 8.75 14.79
C GLY A 61 7.06 8.73 13.32
N ALA A 62 7.87 7.76 12.89
CA ALA A 62 8.24 7.58 11.50
C ALA A 62 7.03 7.29 10.61
N ILE A 63 6.13 6.38 11.04
CA ILE A 63 4.92 6.03 10.28
C ILE A 63 3.97 7.24 10.16
N LEU A 64 3.74 7.98 11.24
CA LEU A 64 2.91 9.18 11.21
C LEU A 64 3.50 10.28 10.33
N LEU A 65 4.83 10.49 10.40
CA LEU A 65 5.53 11.43 9.53
C LEU A 65 5.41 11.00 8.06
N SER A 66 5.56 9.72 7.76
CA SER A 66 5.40 9.21 6.40
C SER A 66 3.97 9.33 5.89
N TRP A 67 2.95 9.11 6.72
CA TRP A 67 1.55 9.40 6.37
C TRP A 67 1.34 10.90 6.08
N PHE A 68 1.91 11.77 6.91
CA PHE A 68 1.84 13.21 6.69
C PHE A 68 2.51 13.62 5.37
N LEU A 69 3.69 13.07 5.08
CA LEU A 69 4.39 13.32 3.82
C LEU A 69 3.62 12.76 2.61
N LEU A 70 2.99 11.60 2.73
CA LEU A 70 2.14 11.03 1.69
C LEU A 70 0.95 11.96 1.38
N VAL A 71 0.23 12.41 2.41
CA VAL A 71 -0.87 13.38 2.26
C VAL A 71 -0.33 14.68 1.66
N GLY A 72 0.80 15.19 2.15
CA GLY A 72 1.47 16.36 1.58
C GLY A 72 1.76 16.20 0.08
N ALA A 73 2.30 15.06 -0.34
CA ALA A 73 2.61 14.77 -1.74
C ALA A 73 1.36 14.72 -2.64
N VAL A 74 0.22 14.30 -2.10
CA VAL A 74 -1.04 14.23 -2.83
C VAL A 74 -1.75 15.59 -2.89
N PHE A 75 -1.65 16.45 -1.87
CA PHE A 75 -2.40 17.72 -1.83
C PHE A 75 -1.60 18.94 -2.28
N VAL A 76 -0.26 18.87 -2.32
CA VAL A 76 0.58 19.99 -2.80
C VAL A 76 0.62 19.99 -4.33
N PRO A 77 0.16 21.06 -5.02
CA PRO A 77 0.12 21.08 -6.49
C PRO A 77 1.48 20.85 -7.16
N SER A 78 2.56 21.33 -6.54
CA SER A 78 3.92 21.15 -7.05
C SER A 78 4.36 19.68 -7.07
N THR A 79 3.90 18.86 -6.13
CA THR A 79 4.24 17.43 -6.08
C THR A 79 3.32 16.60 -6.96
N GLN A 80 2.06 17.04 -7.15
CA GLN A 80 1.15 16.40 -8.11
C GLN A 80 1.68 16.41 -9.54
N ALA A 81 2.50 17.42 -9.88
CA ALA A 81 3.18 17.53 -11.17
C ALA A 81 4.02 16.30 -11.54
N ILE A 82 4.47 15.51 -10.54
CA ILE A 82 5.24 14.28 -10.75
C ILE A 82 4.40 13.22 -11.47
N PHE A 83 3.10 13.15 -11.18
CA PHE A 83 2.17 12.17 -11.78
C PHE A 83 1.64 12.61 -13.15
N THR A 84 1.82 13.87 -13.52
CA THR A 84 1.24 14.46 -14.75
C THR A 84 2.27 14.75 -15.83
N GLY A 85 3.52 14.34 -15.62
CA GLY A 85 4.62 14.72 -16.51
C GLY A 85 4.88 16.22 -16.52
N PHE A 86 4.79 16.87 -15.36
CA PHE A 86 4.98 18.30 -15.14
C PHE A 86 3.93 19.23 -15.76
N LYS A 87 2.78 18.69 -16.18
CA LYS A 87 1.60 19.51 -16.54
C LYS A 87 0.82 19.86 -15.26
N LEU A 88 0.66 21.15 -14.93
CA LEU A 88 -0.12 21.55 -13.75
C LEU A 88 -1.60 21.22 -13.96
N HIS A 89 -2.03 20.09 -13.42
CA HIS A 89 -3.43 19.70 -13.32
C HIS A 89 -3.69 19.30 -11.86
N TYR A 90 -4.81 19.77 -11.33
CA TYR A 90 -5.21 19.48 -9.96
C TYR A 90 -6.09 18.23 -9.95
N TYR A 91 -5.67 17.24 -9.16
CA TYR A 91 -6.43 16.02 -8.94
C TYR A 91 -6.81 15.94 -7.48
N SER A 92 -8.02 15.48 -7.20
CA SER A 92 -8.44 15.20 -5.84
C SER A 92 -8.90 13.75 -5.79
N ILE A 93 -8.28 12.97 -4.90
CA ILE A 93 -8.73 11.61 -4.64
C ILE A 93 -9.97 11.70 -3.76
N PRO A 94 -11.13 11.20 -4.21
CA PRO A 94 -12.33 11.22 -3.40
C PRO A 94 -12.14 10.33 -2.17
N VAL A 95 -12.85 10.66 -1.09
CA VAL A 95 -12.77 9.91 0.17
C VAL A 95 -13.11 8.43 -0.02
N THR A 96 -13.96 8.10 -0.99
CA THR A 96 -14.31 6.71 -1.36
C THR A 96 -13.09 5.89 -1.79
N ASP A 97 -12.20 6.48 -2.58
CA ASP A 97 -11.03 5.80 -3.13
C ASP A 97 -9.96 5.64 -2.05
N TRP A 98 -9.79 6.67 -1.19
CA TRP A 98 -9.00 6.55 0.03
C TRP A 98 -9.48 5.39 0.91
N ALA A 99 -10.79 5.29 1.15
CA ALA A 99 -11.37 4.21 1.95
C ALA A 99 -11.11 2.84 1.28
N ALA A 100 -11.28 2.74 -0.04
CA ALA A 100 -11.02 1.51 -0.78
C ALA A 100 -9.55 1.06 -0.67
N ILE A 101 -8.60 2.00 -0.84
CA ILE A 101 -7.16 1.74 -0.67
C ILE A 101 -6.87 1.24 0.76
N MET A 102 -7.45 1.88 1.76
CA MET A 102 -7.24 1.52 3.16
C MET A 102 -7.78 0.13 3.48
N ILE A 103 -8.99 -0.19 3.01
CA ILE A 103 -9.60 -1.52 3.18
C ILE A 103 -8.73 -2.59 2.49
N PHE A 104 -8.30 -2.33 1.26
CA PHE A 104 -7.52 -3.30 0.49
C PHE A 104 -6.14 -3.56 1.13
N THR A 105 -5.42 -2.50 1.48
CA THR A 105 -4.08 -2.60 2.07
C THR A 105 -4.11 -3.22 3.46
N LEU A 106 -5.05 -2.81 4.32
CA LEU A 106 -5.24 -3.44 5.63
C LEU A 106 -5.69 -4.89 5.50
N GLY A 107 -6.61 -5.19 4.58
CA GLY A 107 -7.07 -6.55 4.31
C GLY A 107 -5.92 -7.48 3.93
N PHE A 108 -5.01 -7.01 3.07
CA PHE A 108 -3.81 -7.77 2.71
C PHE A 108 -2.86 -7.95 3.89
N CYS A 109 -2.66 -6.93 4.73
CA CYS A 109 -1.84 -7.04 5.94
C CYS A 109 -2.42 -8.05 6.95
N ILE A 110 -3.74 -8.05 7.14
CA ILE A 110 -4.44 -9.03 7.99
C ILE A 110 -4.24 -10.43 7.41
N PHE A 111 -4.45 -10.59 6.10
CA PHE A 111 -4.22 -11.87 5.41
C PHE A 111 -2.77 -12.36 5.59
N ALA A 112 -1.78 -11.48 5.43
CA ALA A 112 -0.37 -11.83 5.62
C ALA A 112 -0.07 -12.30 7.07
N GLU A 113 -0.63 -11.65 8.09
CA GLU A 113 -0.47 -12.08 9.49
C GLU A 113 -1.18 -13.42 9.75
N ILE A 114 -2.36 -13.65 9.16
CA ILE A 114 -3.06 -14.94 9.23
C ILE A 114 -2.20 -16.04 8.61
N MET A 115 -1.61 -15.81 7.44
CA MET A 115 -0.72 -16.78 6.80
C MET A 115 0.49 -17.10 7.68
N ARG A 116 1.14 -16.09 8.28
CA ARG A 116 2.22 -16.31 9.24
C ARG A 116 1.79 -17.11 10.46
N TYR A 117 0.58 -16.86 10.97
CA TYR A 117 0.01 -17.63 12.07
C TYR A 117 -0.20 -19.10 11.68
N VAL A 118 -0.74 -19.37 10.49
CA VAL A 118 -0.92 -20.73 9.96
C VAL A 118 0.43 -21.44 9.84
N PHE A 119 1.44 -20.80 9.25
CA PHE A 119 2.80 -21.37 9.15
C PHE A 119 3.46 -21.64 10.51
N ARG A 120 3.15 -20.84 11.53
CA ARG A 120 3.63 -21.07 12.90
C ARG A 120 2.91 -22.21 13.60
N SER A 121 1.64 -22.47 13.25
CA SER A 121 0.83 -23.48 13.93
C SER A 121 1.48 -24.86 13.83
N THR A 122 1.56 -25.56 14.96
CA THR A 122 2.03 -26.95 15.05
C THR A 122 1.22 -27.89 14.15
N VAL A 123 -0.01 -27.51 13.82
CA VAL A 123 -0.90 -28.21 12.88
C VAL A 123 -0.33 -28.23 11.46
N PHE A 124 0.26 -27.13 10.99
CA PHE A 124 0.89 -27.09 9.66
C PHE A 124 2.15 -27.97 9.61
N LYS A 125 2.98 -27.92 10.66
CA LYS A 125 4.15 -28.80 10.81
C LYS A 125 3.76 -30.28 10.89
N GLN A 126 2.68 -30.62 11.60
CA GLN A 126 2.13 -31.97 11.65
C GLN A 126 1.53 -32.43 10.32
N MET A 127 0.85 -31.56 9.57
CA MET A 127 0.36 -31.89 8.23
C MET A 127 1.52 -32.13 7.25
N LEU A 128 2.54 -31.27 7.23
CA LEU A 128 3.76 -31.49 6.42
C LEU A 128 4.49 -32.79 6.80
N GLY A 129 4.56 -33.10 8.09
CA GLY A 129 5.10 -34.38 8.58
C GLY A 129 4.29 -35.59 8.10
N LYS A 130 2.95 -35.50 8.07
CA LYS A 130 2.07 -36.55 7.54
C LYS A 130 2.21 -36.74 6.02
N PHE A 131 2.61 -35.71 5.28
CA PHE A 131 2.92 -35.78 3.85
C PHE A 131 4.37 -36.23 3.55
N GLY A 132 5.14 -36.69 4.55
CA GLY A 132 6.44 -37.31 4.32
C GLY A 132 7.59 -36.35 3.99
N MET A 133 7.39 -35.03 4.07
CA MET A 133 8.46 -34.03 3.87
C MET A 133 9.24 -33.69 5.15
N GLY A 134 9.10 -34.49 6.21
CA GLY A 134 9.71 -34.24 7.52
C GLY A 134 11.19 -34.62 7.67
N GLN A 135 11.89 -35.04 6.61
CA GLN A 135 13.30 -35.50 6.69
C GLN A 135 14.35 -34.54 6.11
N LEU A 136 14.01 -33.29 5.78
CA LEU A 136 14.98 -32.31 5.25
C LEU A 136 15.07 -31.00 6.05
N ALA A 137 14.91 -31.06 7.38
CA ALA A 137 15.27 -29.96 8.26
C ALA A 137 15.92 -30.46 9.55
#